data_AF-A0A1W1E908-F1
#
_entry.id   AF-A0A1W1E908-F1
#
_cell.length_a   1.000
_cell.length_b   1.000
_cell.length_c   1.000
_cell.angle_alpha   90.00
_cell.angle_beta   90.00
_cell.angle_gamma   90.00
#
_symmetry.space_group_name_H-M   'P 1'
#
loop_
_entity.id
_entity.type
_entity.pdbx_description
1 polymer ?
#
loop_
_entity_poly.entity_id
_entity_poly.type
_entity_poly.pdbx_seq_one_letter_code
_entity_poly.pdbx_strand_id
1 'polypeptide(L)' 'MFDQIYYSDIGDFRVGDYLFEIGGTQKGFKQIKDVPNSFVVVDTDYMMEENKIPLWLFGLMY' A
#
# COMPACT_ATOMS: atom_id res chain seq x y z
N MET A 1 8.65 -21.13 3.06
CA MET A 1 7.68 -20.82 4.12
C MET A 1 7.10 -19.48 3.73
N PHE A 2 5.84 -19.42 3.32
CA PHE A 2 5.24 -18.18 2.81
C PHE A 2 5.11 -17.18 3.97
N ASP A 3 5.45 -15.92 3.72
CA ASP A 3 5.24 -14.84 4.69
C ASP A 3 3.75 -14.75 5.06
N GLN A 4 3.48 -14.69 6.36
CA GLN A 4 2.12 -14.68 6.88
C GLN A 4 1.46 -13.33 6.56
N ILE A 5 0.39 -13.37 5.76
CA ILE A 5 -0.43 -12.20 5.44
C ILE A 5 -1.42 -11.98 6.60
N TYR A 6 -1.41 -10.78 7.17
CA TYR A 6 -2.31 -10.39 8.25
C TYR A 6 -3.22 -9.25 7.83
N TYR A 7 -4.50 -9.33 8.20
CA TYR A 7 -5.42 -8.20 8.13
C TYR A 7 -5.00 -7.14 9.15
N SER A 8 -5.03 -5.87 8.78
CA SER A 8 -4.64 -4.76 9.68
C SER A 8 -5.84 -3.89 10.03
N ASP A 9 -5.87 -3.36 11.25
CA ASP A 9 -6.87 -2.36 11.67
C ASP A 9 -6.57 -0.96 11.12
N ILE A 10 -5.38 -0.74 10.54
CA ILE A 10 -4.84 0.58 10.18
C ILE A 10 -4.51 0.68 8.66
N GLY A 11 -4.51 -0.45 7.95
CA GLY A 11 -4.29 -0.56 6.49
C GLY A 11 -4.94 -1.84 5.95
N ASP A 12 -4.77 -2.14 4.66
CA ASP A 12 -5.46 -3.30 4.08
C ASP A 12 -4.72 -4.62 4.37
N PHE A 13 -3.39 -4.63 4.23
CA PHE A 13 -2.60 -5.82 4.53
C PHE A 13 -1.17 -5.49 4.96
N ARG A 14 -0.59 -6.37 5.77
CA ARG A 14 0.79 -6.26 6.28
C ARG A 14 1.65 -7.43 5.78
N VAL A 15 2.86 -7.14 5.35
CA VAL A 15 3.89 -8.13 4.99
C VAL A 15 5.13 -7.85 5.82
N GLY A 16 5.45 -8.73 6.77
CA GLY A 16 6.52 -8.49 7.75
C GLY A 16 6.25 -7.21 8.55
N ASP A 17 7.13 -6.22 8.46
CA ASP A 17 6.98 -4.91 9.13
C ASP A 17 6.44 -3.80 8.21
N TYR A 18 6.05 -4.14 6.99
CA TYR A 18 5.52 -3.19 6.02
C TYR A 18 4.00 -3.22 5.98
N LEU A 19 3.40 -2.04 6.02
CA LEU A 19 1.95 -1.86 5.92
C LEU A 19 1.58 -1.30 4.54
N PHE A 20 0.59 -1.92 3.90
CA PHE A 20 0.10 -1.49 2.60
C PHE A 20 -1.39 -1.11 2.69
N GLU A 21 -1.73 0.04 2.12
CA GLU A 21 -3.12 0.47 1.93
C GLU A 21 -3.40 0.61 0.43
N ILE A 22 -4.37 -0.13 -0.06
CA ILE A 22 -4.82 -0.11 -1.46
C ILE A 22 -5.96 0.92 -1.59
N GLY A 23 -5.79 1.88 -2.50
CA GLY A 23 -6.84 2.85 -2.78
C GLY A 23 -6.76 3.44 -4.18
N GLY A 24 -7.89 4.01 -4.62
CA GLY A 24 -7.94 4.78 -5.86
C GLY A 24 -7.41 6.19 -5.68
N THR A 25 -7.11 6.86 -6.80
CA THR A 25 -6.52 8.22 -6.89
C THR A 25 -7.23 9.29 -6.04
N GLN A 26 -8.51 9.08 -5.70
CA GLN A 26 -9.35 10.02 -4.93
C GLN A 26 -9.43 9.71 -3.42
N LYS A 27 -8.90 8.58 -2.95
CA LYS A 27 -8.90 8.25 -1.51
C LYS A 27 -7.81 9.07 -0.81
N GLY A 28 -8.17 9.79 0.25
CA GLY A 28 -7.20 10.48 1.08
C GLY A 28 -6.56 9.49 2.06
N PHE A 29 -5.31 9.13 1.84
CA PHE A 29 -4.54 8.17 2.64
C PHE A 29 -4.08 8.76 3.98
N LYS A 30 -5.04 9.18 4.81
CA LYS A 30 -4.77 9.81 6.11
C LYS A 30 -4.44 8.80 7.21
N GLN A 31 -4.88 7.55 7.05
CA GLN A 31 -4.80 6.52 8.07
C GLN A 31 -3.37 5.98 8.28
N ILE A 32 -2.60 5.78 7.21
CA ILE A 32 -1.20 5.29 7.31
C ILE A 32 -0.14 6.39 7.26
N LYS A 33 -0.53 7.66 7.15
CA LYS A 33 0.38 8.79 6.90
C LYS A 33 1.48 8.92 7.96
N ASP A 34 1.14 8.67 9.23
CA ASP A 34 2.09 8.80 10.35
C ASP A 34 2.65 7.43 10.80
N VAL A 35 2.41 6.37 10.01
CA VAL A 35 2.90 5.03 10.30
C VAL A 35 4.26 4.83 9.60
N PRO A 36 5.33 4.48 10.32
CA PRO A 36 6.61 4.19 9.68
C PRO A 36 6.51 2.92 8.83
N ASN A 37 7.29 2.86 7.74
CA ASN A 37 7.31 1.72 6.79
C ASN A 37 5.94 1.41 6.17
N SER A 38 5.11 2.44 5.97
CA SER A 38 3.80 2.32 5.34
C SER A 38 3.85 2.81 3.89
N PHE A 39 3.06 2.14 3.03
CA PHE A 39 2.98 2.45 1.62
C PHE A 39 1.54 2.47 1.13
N VAL A 40 1.26 3.44 0.27
CA VAL A 40 0.00 3.58 -0.44
C VAL A 40 0.14 2.91 -1.79
N VAL A 41 -0.70 1.92 -2.05
CA VAL A 41 -0.77 1.24 -3.34
C VAL A 41 -1.91 1.84 -4.15
N VAL A 42 -1.59 2.45 -5.28
CA VAL A 42 -2.55 3.18 -6.12
C VAL A 42 -2.46 2.76 -7.58
N ASP A 43 -3.62 2.77 -8.25
CA ASP A 43 -3.69 2.69 -9.70
C ASP A 43 -3.34 4.07 -10.30
N THR A 44 -2.11 4.20 -10.78
CA THR A 44 -1.57 5.45 -11.35
C THR A 44 -0.39 5.16 -12.26
N ASP A 45 -0.26 5.96 -13.33
CA ASP A 45 0.86 5.92 -14.27
C ASP A 45 2.07 6.75 -13.79
N TYR A 46 1.91 7.55 -12.72
CA TYR A 46 2.94 8.47 -12.23
C TYR A 46 3.29 8.22 -10.76
N MET A 47 4.59 8.03 -10.48
CA MET A 47 5.17 7.87 -9.14
C MET A 47 5.86 9.15 -8.67
N MET A 48 5.09 10.22 -8.46
CA MET A 48 5.65 11.53 -8.06
C MET A 48 5.54 11.83 -6.56
N GLU A 49 5.04 10.89 -5.75
CA GLU A 49 4.87 11.08 -4.30
C GLU A 49 5.65 10.01 -3.52
N GLU A 50 6.30 10.44 -2.44
CA GLU A 50 6.93 9.53 -1.49
C GLU A 50 5.90 8.57 -0.89
N ASN A 51 6.31 7.31 -0.69
CA ASN A 51 5.50 6.23 -0.14
C ASN A 51 4.26 5.84 -0.99
N LYS A 52 4.19 6.23 -2.27
CA LYS A 52 3.23 5.66 -3.23
C LYS A 52 3.88 4.60 -4.11
N ILE A 53 3.24 3.44 -4.20
CA ILE A 53 3.66 2.31 -5.01
C ILE A 53 2.57 2.06 -6.08
N PRO A 54 2.96 1.78 -7.34
CA PRO A 54 1.99 1.42 -8.35
C PRO A 54 1.34 0.08 -8.00
N LEU A 55 0.03 -0.02 -8.18
CA LEU A 55 -0.69 -1.30 -8.08
C LEU A 55 -0.08 -2.38 -8.99
N TRP A 56 0.41 -1.97 -10.16
CA TRP A 56 1.03 -2.86 -11.13
C TRP A 56 2.32 -3.54 -10.65
N LEU A 57 3.04 -2.94 -9.69
CA LEU A 57 4.29 -3.53 -9.18
C LEU A 57 4.04 -4.84 -8.40
N PHE A 58 2.81 -5.05 -7.91
CA PHE A 58 2.41 -6.26 -7.22
C PHE A 58 2.09 -7.45 -8.16
N GLY A 59 2.34 -7.30 -9.47
CA GLY A 59 1.98 -8.32 -10.46
C GLY A 59 0.47 -8.46 -10.64
N LEU A 60 -0.29 -7.43 -10.24
CA LEU A 60 -1.74 -7.34 -10.41
C LEU A 60 -2.14 -6.70 -11.76
N MET A 61 -1.20 -6.51 -12.68
CA MET A 61 -1.55 -6.23 -14.08
C MET A 61 -1.82 -7.53 -14.82
N TYR A 62 -2.90 -7.50 -15.59
CA TYR A 62 -3.18 -8.50 -16.62
C TYR A 62 -2.09 -8.54 -17.70
#